data_AF-A0A7Y5L986-F1
#
_entry.id   AF-A0A7Y5L986-F1
#
_cell.length_a   1.000
_cell.length_b   1.000
_cell.length_c   1.000
_cell.angle_alpha   90.00
_cell.angle_beta   90.00
_cell.angle_gamma   90.00
#
_symmetry.space_group_name_H-M   'P 1'
#
loop_
_entity.id
_entity.type
_entity.pdbx_description
1 polymer ?
#
loop_
_entity_poly.entity_id
_entity_poly.type
_entity_poly.pdbx_seq_one_letter_code
_entity_poly.pdbx_strand_id
1 'polypeptide(L)' 'IYTLAGDLVDSFEHQATNYTGDDLQWFEKFSRGDRIFAGGEHAWDLVTRDDQALASGLYYYVVKDLASGNVQRGKFLVIK' A
#
# COMPACT_ATOMS: atom_id res chain seq x y z
N ILE A 1 -0.03 6.30 -4.20
CA ILE A 1 -0.60 7.10 -3.10
C ILE A 1 -0.07 8.52 -3.24
N TYR A 2 -0.91 9.52 -2.99
CA TYR A 2 -0.57 10.91 -3.29
C TYR A 2 -1.05 11.88 -2.20
N THR A 3 -0.32 12.99 -2.03
CA THR A 3 -0.79 14.16 -1.28
C THR A 3 -1.93 14.86 -2.04
N LEU A 4 -2.71 15.72 -1.38
CA LEU A 4 -3.72 16.53 -2.09
C LEU A 4 -3.13 17.48 -3.14
N ALA A 5 -1.85 17.85 -3.00
CA ALA A 5 -1.12 18.68 -3.96
C ALA A 5 -0.69 17.89 -5.21
N GLY A 6 -0.82 16.56 -5.18
CA GLY A 6 -0.46 15.68 -6.30
C GLY A 6 0.93 15.05 -6.19
N ASP A 7 1.64 15.23 -5.08
CA ASP A 7 2.96 14.63 -4.88
C ASP A 7 2.83 13.12 -4.68
N LEU A 8 3.71 12.36 -5.34
CA LEU A 8 3.76 10.91 -5.17
C LEU A 8 4.38 10.57 -3.81
N VAL A 9 3.57 9.96 -2.95
CA VAL A 9 3.98 9.51 -1.61
C VAL A 9 4.60 8.12 -1.69
N ASP A 10 3.91 7.20 -2.35
CA ASP A 10 4.35 5.81 -2.50
C ASP A 10 3.62 5.10 -3.64
N SER A 11 4.21 4.03 -4.17
CA SER A 11 3.65 3.18 -5.22
C SER A 11 4.22 1.77 -5.17
N PHE A 12 3.34 0.78 -5.29
CA PHE A 12 3.69 -0.63 -5.36
C PHE A 12 2.78 -1.35 -6.35
N GLU A 13 3.27 -2.47 -6.88
CA GLU A 13 2.52 -3.35 -7.79
C GLU A 13 1.96 -4.53 -6.99
N HIS A 14 0.64 -4.72 -7.04
CA HIS A 14 -0.04 -5.81 -6.35
C HIS A 14 -0.15 -7.04 -7.27
N GLN A 15 0.29 -8.19 -6.78
CA GLN A 15 0.25 -9.46 -7.49
C GLN A 15 -0.46 -10.52 -6.65
N ALA A 16 -1.77 -10.66 -6.86
CA ALA A 16 -2.65 -11.47 -6.02
C ALA A 16 -2.19 -12.92 -5.79
N THR A 17 -1.55 -13.52 -6.79
CA THR A 17 -1.17 -14.94 -6.77
C THR A 17 0.08 -15.23 -5.92
N ASN A 18 1.00 -14.26 -5.81
CA ASN A 18 2.29 -14.46 -5.17
C ASN A 18 2.56 -13.50 -4.01
N TYR A 19 1.68 -12.51 -3.78
CA TYR A 19 1.87 -11.57 -2.71
C TYR A 19 1.77 -12.29 -1.38
N THR A 20 2.86 -12.25 -0.64
CA THR A 20 2.91 -12.81 0.71
C THR A 20 3.21 -11.76 1.76
N GLY A 21 3.29 -10.46 1.44
CA GLY A 21 3.71 -9.44 2.42
C GLY A 21 5.19 -9.54 2.79
N ASP A 22 6.00 -10.13 1.92
CA ASP A 22 7.46 -10.25 2.05
C ASP A 22 8.19 -8.90 1.91
N ASP A 23 7.51 -7.89 1.38
CA ASP A 23 7.99 -6.52 1.25
C ASP A 23 7.94 -5.70 2.56
N LEU A 24 7.21 -6.19 3.58
CA LEU A 24 7.15 -5.51 4.89
C LEU A 24 7.84 -6.32 5.98
N GLN A 25 8.84 -5.71 6.62
CA GLN A 25 9.59 -6.34 7.71
C GLN A 25 8.71 -6.75 8.91
N TRP A 26 7.55 -6.10 9.08
CA TRP A 26 6.59 -6.46 10.12
C TRP A 26 6.18 -7.93 10.02
N PHE A 27 5.94 -8.40 8.80
CA PHE A 27 5.53 -9.77 8.54
C PHE A 27 6.63 -10.79 8.80
N GLU A 28 7.90 -10.46 8.62
CA GLU A 28 9.01 -11.32 8.98
C GLU A 28 9.14 -11.46 10.51
N LYS A 29 8.98 -10.35 11.23
CA LYS A 29 9.24 -10.28 12.68
C LYS A 29 8.08 -10.77 13.55
N PHE A 30 6.84 -10.59 13.09
CA PHE A 30 5.66 -10.72 13.95
C PHE A 30 4.61 -11.70 13.41
N SER A 31 4.72 -12.16 12.16
CA SER A 31 3.82 -13.19 11.61
C SER A 31 4.30 -14.60 11.94
N ARG A 32 3.39 -15.57 11.81
CA ARG A 32 3.75 -16.98 11.63
C ARG A 32 4.34 -17.22 10.23
N GLY A 33 5.22 -18.21 10.11
CA GLY A 33 5.95 -18.53 8.88
C GLY A 33 5.12 -19.20 7.77
N ASP A 34 3.93 -19.72 8.09
CA ASP A 34 2.97 -20.36 7.20
C ASP A 34 1.79 -19.43 6.86
N ARG A 35 2.08 -18.16 6.61
CA ARG A 35 1.06 -17.14 6.33
C ARG A 35 0.32 -17.42 5.02
N ILE A 36 -1.00 -17.27 5.06
CA ILE A 36 -1.89 -17.34 3.90
C ILE A 36 -2.53 -15.96 3.70
N PHE A 37 -2.34 -15.36 2.54
CA PHE A 37 -3.02 -14.13 2.12
C PHE A 37 -4.27 -14.45 1.31
N ALA A 38 -5.31 -13.63 1.45
CA ALA A 38 -6.53 -13.74 0.64
C ALA A 38 -6.32 -13.34 -0.84
N GLY A 39 -5.16 -12.75 -1.18
CA GLY A 39 -4.80 -12.32 -2.53
C GLY A 39 -5.45 -11.00 -2.99
N GLY A 40 -6.46 -10.50 -2.29
CA GLY A 40 -7.13 -9.22 -2.61
C GLY A 40 -6.51 -7.98 -1.96
N GLU A 41 -5.46 -8.14 -1.17
CA GLU A 41 -4.91 -7.09 -0.30
C GLU A 41 -3.41 -6.94 -0.50
N HIS A 42 -2.92 -5.69 -0.49
CA HIS A 42 -1.50 -5.32 -0.43
C HIS A 42 -1.29 -4.51 0.83
N ALA A 43 -0.39 -4.94 1.71
CA ALA A 43 -0.14 -4.26 2.96
C ALA A 43 0.84 -3.11 2.77
N TRP A 44 0.66 -2.02 3.54
CA TRP A 44 1.56 -0.88 3.54
C TRP A 44 1.85 -0.47 4.98
N ASP A 45 3.10 -0.16 5.27
CA ASP A 45 3.59 0.24 6.60
C ASP A 45 3.45 1.75 6.88
N LEU A 46 2.82 2.50 5.96
CA LEU A 46 2.69 3.96 6.03
C LEU A 46 4.05 4.67 6.00
N VAL A 47 5.03 4.09 5.32
CA VAL A 47 6.31 4.74 5.00
C VAL A 47 6.27 5.22 3.55
N THR A 48 6.75 6.44 3.31
CA THR A 48 6.85 7.00 1.96
C THR A 48 7.97 6.32 1.18
N ARG A 49 7.97 6.43 -0.15
CA ARG A 49 9.07 5.96 -1.01
C ARG A 49 10.46 6.52 -0.66
N ASP A 50 10.51 7.65 0.05
CA ASP A 50 11.73 8.32 0.51
C ASP A 50 12.12 7.93 1.97
N ASP A 51 11.60 6.80 2.46
CA ASP A 51 11.88 6.21 3.78
C ASP A 51 11.55 7.12 4.97
N GLN A 52 10.45 7.88 4.84
CA GLN A 52 9.91 8.74 5.89
C GLN A 52 8.57 8.23 6.37
N ALA A 53 8.31 8.33 7.68
CA ALA A 53 6.98 8.05 8.22
C ALA A 53 5.95 9.03 7.65
N LEU A 54 4.77 8.52 7.29
CA LEU A 54 3.69 9.35 6.77
C LEU A 54 3.25 10.43 7.79
N ALA A 55 3.02 11.64 7.29
CA ALA A 55 2.51 12.76 8.08
C ALA A 55 1.00 12.65 8.28
N SER A 56 0.46 13.33 9.31
CA SER A 56 -0.98 13.50 9.44
C SER A 56 -1.50 14.38 8.30
N GLY A 57 -2.62 13.99 7.70
CA GLY A 57 -3.15 14.68 6.52
C GLY A 57 -4.15 13.86 5.74
N LEU A 58 -4.84 14.53 4.81
CA LEU A 58 -5.72 13.87 3.85
C LEU A 58 -4.90 13.50 2.61
N TYR A 59 -5.10 12.27 2.14
CA TYR A 59 -4.41 11.70 0.99
C TYR A 59 -5.44 11.12 0.01
N TYR A 60 -5.01 10.84 -1.21
CA TYR A 60 -5.78 10.00 -2.12
C TYR A 60 -4.95 8.83 -2.64
N TYR A 61 -5.63 7.71 -2.88
CA TYR A 61 -5.07 6.54 -3.53
C TYR A 61 -5.71 6.34 -4.90
N VAL A 62 -4.95 5.72 -5.78
CA VAL A 62 -5.38 5.32 -7.11
C VAL A 62 -4.94 3.88 -7.30
N VAL A 63 -5.87 2.99 -7.61
CA VAL A 63 -5.62 1.59 -7.94
C VAL A 63 -6.00 1.40 -9.39
N LYS A 64 -5.07 0.89 -10.19
CA LYS A 64 -5.30 0.55 -11.59
C LYS A 64 -5.21 -0.96 -11.74
N ASP A 65 -6.28 -1.56 -12.23
CA ASP A 65 -6.23 -2.93 -12.74
C ASP A 65 -5.43 -2.92 -14.05
N LEU A 66 -4.31 -3.65 -14.07
CA LEU A 66 -3.42 -3.69 -15.22
C LEU A 66 -3.96 -4.53 -16.40
N ALA A 67 -4.87 -5.47 -16.14
CA ALA A 67 -5.48 -6.30 -17.17
C ALA A 67 -6.65 -5.59 -17.86
N SER A 68 -7.55 -4.97 -17.08
CA SER A 68 -8.72 -4.28 -17.63
C SER A 68 -8.49 -2.79 -17.90
N GLY A 69 -7.48 -2.18 -17.29
CA GLY A 69 -7.25 -0.74 -17.32
C GLY A 69 -8.18 0.07 -16.42
N ASN A 70 -9.11 -0.58 -15.71
CA ASN A 70 -10.05 0.08 -14.81
C ASN A 70 -9.30 0.78 -13.67
N VAL A 71 -9.77 1.99 -13.33
CA VAL A 71 -9.16 2.82 -12.30
C VAL A 71 -10.15 3.08 -11.18
N GLN A 72 -9.77 2.70 -9.96
CA GLN A 72 -10.49 3.06 -8.74
C GLN A 72 -9.69 4.11 -7.97
N ARG A 73 -10.41 5.02 -7.33
CA ARG A 73 -9.83 6.14 -6.57
C ARG A 73 -10.59 6.33 -5.28
N GLY A 74 -9.87 6.73 -4.24
CA GLY A 74 -10.47 7.07 -2.95
C GLY A 74 -9.58 8.00 -2.15
N LYS A 75 -10.07 8.42 -0.99
CA LYS A 75 -9.36 9.29 -0.06
C LYS A 75 -9.27 8.63 1.30
N PHE A 76 -8.21 8.94 2.04
CA PHE A 76 -8.04 8.49 3.42
C PHE A 76 -7.38 9.58 4.25
N LEU A 77 -7.72 9.65 5.53
CA LEU A 77 -7.22 10.62 6.49
C LEU A 77 -6.30 9.90 7.48
N VAL A 78 -5.12 10.48 7.71
CA VAL A 78 -4.16 10.01 8.71
C VAL A 78 -4.20 10.97 9.90
N ILE A 79 -4.46 10.42 11.10
CA ILE A 79 -4.49 11.13 12.38
C ILE A 79 -3.50 10.42 13.31
N LYS A 80 -2.67 11.18 14.03
CA LYS A 80 -1.72 10.67 15.03
C LYS A 80 -2.21 10.97 16.43
#